data_AF-A0A3D3A840-F1
#
_entry.id   AF-A0A3D3A840-F1
#
_cell.length_a   1.000
_cell.length_b   1.000
_cell.length_c   1.000
_cell.angle_alpha   90.00
_cell.angle_beta   90.00
_cell.angle_gamma   90.00
#
_symmetry.space_group_name_H-M   'P 1'
#
loop_
_entity.id
_entity.type
_entity.pdbx_description
1 polymer ?
#
loop_
_entity_poly.entity_id
_entity_poly.type
_entity_poly.pdbx_seq_one_letter_code
_entity_poly.pdbx_strand_id
1 'polypeptide(L)'
;ITIDGRKHASMAHKQPQLWLAACRENGHAWQSLTALSAQEAAEEAVMLGLRLTDGIGVAALAQRGVALDAQKLATLKQDGLLARRDDVVQATDKGRLLLDYIIGRLLV
;
A
#
# COMPACT_ATOMS: atom_id res chain seq x y z
N ILE A 1 -4.65 -8.64 -5.76
CA ILE A 1 -4.48 -9.00 -7.20
C ILE A 1 -5.27 -8.02 -8.10
N THR A 2 -5.01 -7.98 -9.41
CA THR A 2 -5.82 -7.15 -10.36
C THR A 2 -6.57 -8.09 -11.31
N ILE A 3 -7.89 -7.92 -11.42
CA ILE A 3 -8.77 -8.69 -12.31
C ILE A 3 -9.62 -7.68 -13.08
N ASP A 4 -9.67 -7.78 -14.41
CA ASP A 4 -10.43 -6.87 -15.30
C ASP A 4 -10.18 -5.38 -15.01
N GLY A 5 -8.92 -5.02 -14.77
CA GLY A 5 -8.51 -3.64 -14.46
C GLY A 5 -8.85 -3.18 -13.04
N ARG A 6 -9.51 -3.99 -12.21
CA ARG A 6 -9.89 -3.66 -10.84
C ARG A 6 -9.04 -4.40 -9.80
N LYS A 7 -8.58 -3.68 -8.79
CA LYS A 7 -7.85 -4.26 -7.66
C LYS A 7 -8.79 -5.04 -6.75
N HIS A 8 -8.32 -6.19 -6.29
CA HIS A 8 -9.03 -7.07 -5.37
C HIS A 8 -8.11 -7.44 -4.20
N ALA A 9 -8.63 -7.33 -2.98
CA ALA A 9 -8.03 -7.92 -1.80
C ALA A 9 -8.39 -9.41 -1.74
N SER A 10 -7.38 -10.26 -1.62
CA SER A 10 -7.57 -11.70 -1.50
C SER A 10 -7.09 -12.13 -0.11
N MET A 11 -7.91 -12.91 0.59
CA MET A 11 -7.53 -13.55 1.85
C MET A 11 -7.64 -15.05 1.67
N ALA A 12 -6.58 -15.78 2.03
CA ALA A 12 -6.62 -17.24 2.04
C ALA A 12 -7.13 -17.77 3.39
N HIS A 13 -7.60 -19.02 3.41
CA HIS A 13 -7.95 -19.70 4.66
C HIS A 13 -6.75 -19.74 5.61
N LYS A 14 -6.95 -19.30 6.86
CA LYS A 14 -5.90 -19.34 7.89
C LYS A 14 -5.64 -20.75 8.43
N GLN A 15 -6.67 -21.60 8.48
CA GLN A 15 -6.54 -22.98 8.94
C GLN A 15 -5.93 -23.84 7.83
N PRO A 16 -4.78 -24.51 8.07
CA PRO A 16 -4.08 -25.27 7.03
C PRO A 16 -4.92 -26.37 6.38
N GLN A 17 -5.79 -27.01 7.16
CA GLN A 17 -6.68 -28.08 6.69
C GLN A 17 -7.70 -27.55 5.67
N LEU A 18 -8.35 -26.43 5.99
CA LEU A 18 -9.28 -25.75 5.08
C LEU A 18 -8.56 -25.19 3.85
N TRP A 19 -7.36 -24.64 4.04
CA TRP A 19 -6.53 -24.15 2.95
C TRP A 19 -6.22 -25.26 1.94
N LEU A 20 -5.78 -26.44 2.43
CA LEU A 20 -5.44 -27.58 1.57
C LEU A 20 -6.67 -28.14 0.85
N ALA A 21 -7.80 -28.24 1.54
CA ALA A 21 -9.07 -28.66 0.95
C ALA A 21 -9.50 -27.70 -0.18
N ALA A 22 -9.51 -26.40 0.10
CA ALA A 22 -9.86 -25.38 -0.88
C ALA A 22 -8.92 -25.40 -2.10
N CYS A 23 -7.61 -25.56 -1.90
CA CYS A 23 -6.66 -25.73 -3.00
C CYS A 23 -6.96 -26.93 -3.89
N ARG A 24 -7.35 -28.07 -3.31
CA ARG A 24 -7.68 -29.29 -4.07
C ARG A 24 -8.98 -29.15 -4.85
N GLU A 25 -9.97 -28.48 -4.26
CA GLU A 25 -11.31 -28.33 -4.86
C GLU A 25 -11.35 -27.21 -5.91
N ASN A 26 -10.75 -26.06 -5.61
CA ASN A 26 -10.90 -24.84 -6.40
C ASN A 26 -9.63 -24.46 -7.20
N GLY A 27 -8.52 -25.18 -7.00
CA GLY A 27 -7.21 -24.79 -7.52
C GLY A 27 -6.56 -23.60 -6.79
N HIS A 28 -7.22 -23.05 -5.77
CA HIS A 28 -6.73 -21.97 -4.92
C HIS A 28 -7.32 -22.05 -3.50
N ALA A 29 -6.71 -21.38 -2.54
CA ALA A 29 -7.19 -21.36 -1.15
C ALA A 29 -7.81 -20.02 -0.69
N TRP A 30 -8.32 -19.21 -1.63
CA TRP A 30 -9.00 -17.97 -1.27
C TRP A 30 -10.26 -18.23 -0.43
N GLN A 31 -10.26 -17.71 0.78
CA GLN A 31 -11.43 -17.59 1.65
C GLN A 31 -12.30 -16.40 1.24
N SER A 32 -11.68 -15.31 0.78
CA SER A 32 -12.39 -14.17 0.22
C SER A 32 -11.59 -13.51 -0.91
N LEU A 33 -12.34 -12.93 -1.84
CA LEU A 33 -11.82 -12.10 -2.91
C LEU A 33 -12.75 -10.89 -3.06
N THR A 34 -12.33 -9.74 -2.53
CA THR A 34 -13.16 -8.54 -2.43
C THR A 34 -12.62 -7.46 -3.36
N ALA A 35 -13.48 -6.92 -4.22
CA ALA A 35 -13.12 -5.83 -5.10
C ALA A 35 -12.92 -4.54 -4.29
N LEU A 36 -11.76 -3.90 -4.44
CA LEU A 36 -11.45 -2.65 -3.78
C LEU A 36 -12.16 -1.48 -4.48
N SER A 37 -12.51 -0.47 -3.71
CA SER A 37 -12.83 0.87 -4.18
C SER A 37 -11.56 1.55 -4.71
N ALA A 38 -11.74 2.65 -5.46
CA ALA A 38 -10.61 3.45 -5.92
C ALA A 38 -9.79 4.03 -4.75
N GLN A 39 -10.47 4.42 -3.66
CA GLN A 39 -9.83 4.93 -2.46
C GLN A 39 -9.01 3.85 -1.75
N GLU A 40 -9.56 2.65 -1.53
CA GLU A 40 -8.81 1.56 -0.89
C GLU A 40 -7.58 1.13 -1.73
N ALA A 41 -7.70 1.11 -3.06
CA ALA A 41 -6.58 0.81 -3.95
C ALA A 41 -5.49 1.92 -3.92
N ALA A 42 -5.92 3.18 -3.79
CA ALA A 42 -5.03 4.33 -3.62
C ALA A 42 -4.28 4.27 -2.28
N GLU A 43 -4.97 3.97 -1.19
CA GLU A 43 -4.38 3.77 0.14
C GLU A 43 -3.37 2.60 0.13
N GLU A 44 -3.74 1.46 -0.48
CA GLU A 44 -2.85 0.30 -0.66
C GLU A 44 -1.57 0.67 -1.43
N ALA A 45 -1.69 1.50 -2.48
CA ALA A 45 -0.55 1.95 -3.26
C ALA A 45 0.45 2.77 -2.42
N VAL A 46 -0.04 3.66 -1.54
CA VAL A 46 0.82 4.43 -0.63
C VAL A 46 1.46 3.52 0.42
N MET A 47 0.66 2.66 1.06
CA MET A 47 1.13 1.76 2.12
C MET A 47 2.21 0.79 1.64
N LEU A 48 2.04 0.20 0.46
CA LEU A 48 3.02 -0.71 -0.12
C LEU A 48 4.20 0.04 -0.73
N GLY A 49 3.95 1.18 -1.38
CA GLY A 49 4.98 2.02 -1.99
C GLY A 49 6.00 2.53 -0.97
N LEU A 50 5.55 2.99 0.20
CA LEU A 50 6.43 3.44 1.28
C LEU A 50 7.27 2.33 1.91
N ARG A 51 6.87 1.07 1.76
CA ARG A 51 7.65 -0.10 2.21
C ARG A 51 8.79 -0.46 1.25
N LEU A 52 8.78 0.06 0.03
CA LEU A 52 9.87 -0.13 -0.91
C LEU A 52 11.08 0.70 -0.47
N THR A 53 12.28 0.12 -0.55
CA THR A 53 13.51 0.85 -0.25
C THR A 53 13.66 2.07 -1.14
N ASP A 54 13.28 1.96 -2.43
CA ASP A 54 13.31 3.06 -3.39
C ASP A 54 12.13 4.04 -3.26
N GLY A 55 11.14 3.72 -2.43
CA GLY A 55 9.91 4.49 -2.29
C GLY A 55 8.97 4.35 -3.49
N ILE A 56 8.06 5.33 -3.64
CA ILE A 56 7.08 5.37 -4.72
C ILE A 56 7.03 6.75 -5.38
N GLY A 57 7.00 6.77 -6.71
CA GLY A 57 6.95 8.01 -7.49
C GLY A 57 5.64 8.79 -7.27
N VAL A 58 5.75 10.10 -7.04
CA VAL A 58 4.59 10.99 -6.86
C VAL A 58 3.69 11.00 -8.09
N ALA A 59 4.27 11.00 -9.29
CA ALA A 59 3.51 10.92 -10.54
C ALA A 59 2.74 9.58 -10.67
N ALA A 60 3.34 8.47 -10.22
CA ALA A 60 2.68 7.17 -10.25
C ALA A 60 1.53 7.08 -9.24
N LEU A 61 1.67 7.73 -8.08
CA LEU A 61 0.57 7.90 -7.11
C LEU A 61 -0.56 8.75 -7.71
N ALA A 62 -0.24 9.88 -8.35
CA ALA A 62 -1.24 10.74 -8.98
C ALA A 62 -2.03 10.01 -10.09
N GLN A 63 -1.37 9.20 -10.93
CA GLN A 63 -2.04 8.37 -11.94
C GLN A 63 -3.00 7.34 -11.34
N ARG A 64 -2.81 6.98 -10.06
CA ARG A 64 -3.70 6.07 -9.31
C ARG A 64 -4.77 6.83 -8.50
N GLY A 65 -4.90 8.14 -8.69
CA GLY A 65 -5.87 8.97 -7.98
C GLY A 65 -5.44 9.37 -6.56
N VAL A 66 -4.17 9.14 -6.19
CA VAL A 66 -3.64 9.56 -4.89
C VAL A 66 -3.10 10.98 -4.99
N ALA A 67 -3.73 11.93 -4.29
CA ALA A 67 -3.19 13.26 -4.07
C ALA A 67 -2.64 13.35 -2.64
N LEU A 68 -1.33 13.55 -2.51
CA LEU A 68 -0.69 13.72 -1.21
C LEU A 68 -0.63 15.20 -0.84
N ASP A 69 -0.96 15.51 0.41
CA ASP A 69 -0.85 16.86 0.95
C ASP A 69 0.62 17.30 1.04
N ALA A 70 0.94 18.38 0.33
CA ALA A 70 2.30 18.92 0.24
C ALA A 70 2.84 19.40 1.59
N GLN A 71 1.98 19.94 2.45
CA GLN A 71 2.37 20.42 3.78
C GLN A 71 2.74 19.24 4.69
N LYS A 72 1.95 18.16 4.66
CA LYS A 72 2.26 16.94 5.42
C LYS A 72 3.54 16.29 4.95
N LEU A 73 3.77 16.23 3.64
CA LEU A 73 5.04 15.77 3.07
C LEU A 73 6.21 16.63 3.54
N ALA A 74 6.07 17.95 3.53
CA ALA A 74 7.10 18.88 3.99
C ALA A 74 7.43 18.66 5.47
N THR A 75 6.43 18.51 6.34
CA THR A 75 6.63 18.20 7.77
C THR A 75 7.39 16.89 7.97
N LEU A 76 6.96 15.81 7.30
CA LEU A 76 7.62 14.51 7.43
C LEU A 76 9.06 14.50 6.86
N LYS A 77 9.33 15.32 5.84
CA LYS A 77 10.70 15.57 5.33
C LYS A 77 11.54 16.36 6.33
N GLN A 78 10.95 17.36 7.00
CA GLN A 78 11.62 18.15 8.04
C GLN A 78 11.99 17.28 9.25
N ASP A 79 11.10 16.37 9.66
CA ASP A 79 11.32 15.40 10.76
C ASP A 79 12.37 14.31 10.44
N GLY A 80 12.87 14.30 9.20
CA GLY A 80 13.82 13.33 8.68
C GLY A 80 13.22 11.94 8.49
N LEU A 81 11.89 11.83 8.39
CA LEU A 81 11.18 10.57 8.19
C LEU A 81 11.03 10.22 6.71
N LEU A 82 10.91 11.22 5.85
CA LEU A 82 10.94 11.07 4.40
C LEU A 82 12.20 11.70 3.81
N ALA A 83 12.68 11.13 2.71
CA ALA A 83 13.79 11.68 1.94
C ALA A 83 13.42 13.06 1.35
N ARG A 84 14.40 13.95 1.24
CA ARG A 84 14.24 15.30 0.67
C ARG A 84 14.26 15.26 -0.86
N ARG A 85 13.33 14.49 -1.43
CA ARG A 85 13.08 14.35 -2.86
C ARG A 85 11.63 14.69 -3.18
N ASP A 86 11.39 15.28 -4.33
CA ASP A 86 10.05 15.76 -4.72
C ASP A 86 9.37 14.86 -5.74
N ASP A 87 10.15 14.03 -6.45
CA ASP A 87 9.66 13.08 -7.44
C ASP A 87 9.22 11.74 -6.83
N VAL A 88 9.75 11.41 -5.65
CA VAL A 88 9.53 10.13 -4.96
C VAL A 88 9.24 10.35 -3.49
N VAL A 89 8.25 9.63 -2.97
CA VAL A 89 7.97 9.50 -1.55
C VAL A 89 8.70 8.26 -1.03
N GLN A 90 9.81 8.49 -0.34
CA GLN A 90 10.70 7.44 0.15
C GLN A 90 10.93 7.64 1.65
N ALA A 91 10.71 6.60 2.44
CA ALA A 91 11.04 6.62 3.86
C ALA A 91 12.55 6.49 4.08
N THR A 92 13.11 7.34 4.95
CA THR A 92 14.49 7.21 5.41
C THR A 92 14.65 5.97 6.29
N ASP A 93 15.87 5.60 6.68
CA ASP A 93 16.12 4.51 7.61
C ASP A 93 15.35 4.68 8.93
N LYS A 94 15.33 5.92 9.45
CA LYS A 94 14.53 6.31 10.62
C LYS A 94 13.03 6.23 10.32
N GLY A 95 12.60 6.72 9.16
CA GLY A 95 11.20 6.71 8.75
C GLY A 95 10.64 5.30 8.60
N ARG A 96 11.45 4.33 8.15
CA ARG A 96 11.02 2.94 8.00
C ARG A 96 10.61 2.28 9.31
N LEU A 97 11.20 2.71 10.43
CA LEU A 97 10.81 2.26 11.77
C LEU A 97 9.44 2.83 12.22
N LEU A 98 8.94 3.86 11.52
CA LEU A 98 7.73 4.61 11.86
C LEU A 98 6.73 4.63 10.70
N LEU A 99 6.70 3.58 9.86
CA LEU A 99 5.85 3.54 8.67
C LEU A 99 4.38 3.72 8.98
N ASP A 100 3.86 3.07 10.02
CA ASP A 100 2.45 3.18 10.38
C ASP A 100 2.08 4.62 10.81
N TYR A 101 2.99 5.32 11.49
CA TYR A 101 2.84 6.74 11.82
C TYR A 101 2.86 7.62 10.55
N ILE A 102 3.81 7.39 9.63
CA ILE A 102 3.90 8.13 8.37
C ILE A 102 2.63 7.93 7.53
N ILE A 103 2.18 6.69 7.39
CA ILE A 103 0.97 6.31 6.66
C ILE A 103 -0.25 6.99 7.27
N GLY A 104 -0.42 6.91 8.60
CA GLY A 104 -1.53 7.55 9.31
C GLY A 104 -1.53 9.07 9.20
N ARG A 105 -0.36 9.71 9.03
CA ARG A 105 -0.29 11.15 8.72
C ARG A 105 -0.73 11.45 7.29
N LEU A 106 -0.31 10.64 6.32
CA LEU A 106 -0.54 10.90 4.89
C LEU A 106 -1.97 10.61 4.44
N LEU A 107 -2.63 9.58 4.98
CA LEU A 107 -3.93 9.08 4.50
C LEU A 107 -5.16 9.63 5.27
N VAL A 108 -4.96 10.43 6.33
CA VAL A 108 -6.03 10.99 7.17
C VAL A 108 -6.35 12.43 6.83
#